data_AF-A0A3D4FV28-F1
#
_entry.id   AF-A0A3D4FV28-F1
#
_cell.length_a   1.000
_cell.length_b   1.000
_cell.length_c   1.000
_cell.angle_alpha   90.00
_cell.angle_beta   90.00
_cell.angle_gamma   90.00
#
_symmetry.space_group_name_H-M   'P 1'
#
loop_
_entity.id
_entity.type
_entity.pdbx_description
1 polymer ?
#
loop_
_entity_poly.entity_id
_entity_poly.type
_entity_poly.pdbx_seq_one_letter_code
_entity_poly.pdbx_strand_id
1 'polypeptide(L)'
;MNPFTGRSLMPAEWAPHRATWIAWPHNTSDWPGKLQSIRWWYAEFVRHLATVEQVAIVFRSEPERRQAFSSLSKAGVSRDRLEAHIFPTNRSWLRDTGGTFVLHSADDTTEPALAMIDWHFNGWSKYADWS
;
A
#
# COMPACT_ATOMS: atom_id res chain seq x y z
N MET A 1 10.48 -27.64 0.59
CA MET A 1 9.00 -27.75 0.66
C MET A 1 8.47 -26.85 -0.44
N ASN A 2 7.63 -27.36 -1.34
CA ASN A 2 7.10 -26.56 -2.44
C ASN A 2 6.02 -25.60 -1.87
N PRO A 3 6.17 -24.27 -1.92
CA PRO A 3 5.17 -23.34 -1.40
C PRO A 3 3.84 -23.37 -2.20
N PHE A 4 3.79 -24.12 -3.30
CA PHE A 4 2.60 -24.29 -4.14
C PHE A 4 1.75 -25.53 -3.79
N THR A 5 2.09 -26.30 -2.76
CA THR A 5 1.20 -27.36 -2.25
C THR A 5 0.27 -26.77 -1.20
N GLY A 6 -1.03 -26.71 -1.49
CA GLY A 6 -2.04 -26.15 -0.59
C GLY A 6 -3.07 -25.28 -1.34
N ARG A 7 -4.07 -24.76 -0.62
CA ARG A 7 -5.08 -23.84 -1.16
C ARG A 7 -4.78 -22.42 -0.69
N SER A 8 -4.75 -21.48 -1.63
CA SER A 8 -4.67 -20.04 -1.35
C SER A 8 -6.00 -19.37 -1.68
N LEU A 9 -6.51 -18.56 -0.76
CA LEU A 9 -7.74 -17.79 -0.94
C LEU A 9 -7.44 -16.31 -0.71
N MET A 10 -7.75 -15.48 -1.70
CA MET A 10 -7.81 -14.03 -1.50
C MET A 10 -9.13 -13.69 -0.80
N PRO A 11 -9.11 -13.10 0.41
CA PRO A 11 -10.33 -12.63 1.04
C PRO A 11 -11.00 -11.54 0.21
N ALA A 12 -12.32 -11.42 0.32
CA ALA A 12 -13.05 -10.31 -0.28
C ALA A 12 -12.63 -8.97 0.35
N GLU A 13 -12.70 -7.88 -0.40
CA GLU A 13 -12.27 -6.53 0.06
C GLU A 13 -13.13 -5.95 1.20
N TRP A 14 -14.29 -6.54 1.50
CA TRP A 14 -15.10 -6.17 2.66
C TRP A 14 -14.82 -7.04 3.90
N ALA A 15 -13.91 -8.00 3.81
CA ALA A 15 -13.47 -8.77 4.97
C ALA A 15 -12.74 -7.84 5.96
N PRO A 16 -12.67 -8.18 7.26
CA PRO A 16 -11.95 -7.37 8.22
C PRO A 16 -10.49 -7.15 7.80
N HIS A 17 -10.06 -5.89 7.82
CA HIS A 17 -8.70 -5.51 7.49
C HIS A 17 -7.87 -5.23 8.74
N ARG A 18 -6.59 -5.56 8.66
CA ARG A 18 -5.59 -5.07 9.63
C ARG A 18 -5.17 -3.64 9.32
N ALA A 19 -4.97 -3.33 8.03
CA ALA A 19 -4.58 -2.02 7.55
C ALA A 19 -4.85 -1.88 6.05
N THR A 20 -5.04 -0.63 5.59
CA THR A 20 -4.96 -0.26 4.18
C THR A 20 -3.55 0.23 3.82
N TRP A 21 -3.00 -0.31 2.74
CA TRP A 21 -1.67 0.02 2.24
C TRP A 21 -1.71 1.04 1.09
N ILE A 22 -0.87 2.06 1.16
CA ILE A 22 -0.71 3.06 0.10
C ILE A 22 0.76 3.44 -0.10
N ALA A 23 1.13 3.88 -1.31
CA ALA A 23 2.41 4.57 -1.52
C ALA A 23 2.16 6.06 -1.62
N TRP A 24 3.03 6.85 -0.98
CA TRP A 24 2.92 8.29 -1.04
C TRP A 24 3.24 8.80 -2.47
N PRO A 25 2.41 9.70 -3.03
CA PRO A 25 2.57 10.16 -4.41
C PRO A 25 3.80 11.06 -4.53
N HIS A 26 4.70 10.67 -5.44
CA HIS A 26 5.97 11.34 -5.64
C HIS A 26 6.37 11.50 -7.11
N ASN A 27 5.82 10.70 -8.02
CA ASN A 27 6.11 10.80 -9.45
C ASN A 27 5.34 11.97 -10.06
N THR A 28 6.06 12.98 -10.55
CA THR A 28 5.47 14.18 -11.17
C THR A 28 4.88 13.91 -12.55
N SER A 29 5.35 12.88 -13.26
CA SER A 29 4.88 12.53 -14.60
C SER A 29 3.46 11.98 -14.58
N ASP A 30 3.06 11.33 -13.48
CA ASP A 30 1.69 10.84 -13.25
C ASP A 30 0.71 12.00 -13.11
N TRP A 31 1.18 13.13 -12.60
CA TRP A 31 0.37 14.29 -12.25
C TRP A 31 1.02 15.61 -12.69
N PRO A 32 1.16 15.87 -14.01
CA PRO A 32 1.88 17.04 -14.51
C PRO A 32 1.32 18.35 -13.95
N GLY A 33 2.16 19.09 -13.21
CA GLY A 33 1.78 20.35 -12.56
C GLY A 33 0.79 20.22 -11.38
N LYS A 34 0.40 19.01 -10.98
CA LYS A 34 -0.67 18.76 -9.99
C LYS A 34 -0.24 17.94 -8.78
N LEU A 35 1.04 17.55 -8.68
CA LEU A 35 1.52 16.67 -7.61
C LEU A 35 1.18 17.20 -6.20
N GLN A 36 1.23 18.52 -5.98
CA GLN A 36 0.88 19.09 -4.68
C GLN A 36 -0.62 18.94 -4.35
N SER A 37 -1.51 19.14 -5.34
CA SER A 37 -2.95 18.90 -5.19
C SER A 37 -3.25 17.44 -4.90
N ILE A 38 -2.52 16.52 -5.54
CA ILE A 38 -2.63 15.08 -5.29
C ILE A 38 -2.16 14.72 -3.89
N ARG A 39 -1.04 15.29 -3.41
CA ARG A 39 -0.57 15.09 -2.03
C ARG A 39 -1.57 15.60 -0.99
N TRP A 40 -2.23 16.72 -1.27
CA TRP A 40 -3.31 17.22 -0.41
C TRP A 40 -4.50 16.24 -0.41
N TRP A 41 -4.92 15.74 -1.57
CA TRP A 41 -6.01 14.77 -1.65
C TRP A 41 -5.65 13.46 -0.93
N TYR A 42 -4.41 12.97 -1.07
CA TYR A 42 -3.92 11.81 -0.32
C TYR A 42 -3.96 12.06 1.19
N ALA A 43 -3.68 13.28 1.65
CA ALA A 43 -3.79 13.60 3.07
C ALA A 43 -5.24 13.49 3.57
N GLU A 44 -6.22 13.98 2.79
CA GLU A 44 -7.65 13.81 3.10
C GLU A 44 -8.08 12.34 3.04
N PHE A 45 -7.61 11.59 2.05
CA PHE A 45 -7.89 10.16 1.93
C PHE A 45 -7.39 9.39 3.16
N VAL A 46 -6.13 9.62 3.56
CA VAL A 46 -5.55 9.02 4.76
C VAL A 46 -6.29 9.47 6.01
N ARG A 47 -6.70 10.74 6.10
CA ARG A 47 -7.51 11.26 7.21
C ARG A 47 -8.81 10.48 7.37
N HIS A 48 -9.48 10.16 6.28
CA HIS A 48 -10.70 9.35 6.30
C HIS A 48 -10.40 7.89 6.70
N LEU A 49 -9.41 7.24 6.08
CA LEU A 49 -9.05 5.85 6.40
C LEU A 49 -8.66 5.67 7.87
N ALA A 50 -7.88 6.61 8.41
CA ALA A 50 -7.41 6.58 9.80
C ALA A 50 -8.54 6.63 10.85
N THR A 51 -9.78 6.94 10.44
CA THR A 51 -10.95 6.86 11.33
C THR A 51 -11.48 5.44 11.52
N VAL A 52 -11.19 4.53 10.58
CA VAL A 52 -11.75 3.17 10.56
C VAL A 52 -10.70 2.07 10.68
N GLU A 53 -9.45 2.30 10.26
CA GLU A 53 -8.38 1.29 10.30
C GLU A 53 -6.97 1.90 10.39
N GLN A 54 -5.95 1.03 10.50
CA GLN A 54 -4.54 1.44 10.37
C GLN A 54 -4.21 1.77 8.92
N VAL A 55 -3.34 2.74 8.69
CA VAL A 55 -2.85 3.09 7.35
C VAL A 55 -1.35 2.84 7.27
N ALA A 56 -0.96 1.87 6.45
CA ALA A 56 0.44 1.56 6.16
C ALA A 56 0.89 2.35 4.92
N ILE A 57 1.80 3.29 5.11
CA ILE A 57 2.26 4.19 4.05
C ILE A 57 3.69 3.88 3.68
N VAL A 58 3.90 3.58 2.40
CA VAL A 58 5.21 3.42 1.77
C VAL A 58 5.72 4.77 1.29
N PHE A 59 6.95 5.10 1.64
CA PHE A 59 7.67 6.30 1.22
C PHE A 59 8.97 5.90 0.53
N ARG A 60 9.36 6.65 -0.50
CA ARG A 60 10.63 6.37 -1.20
C ARG A 60 11.86 6.72 -0.36
N SER A 61 11.70 7.57 0.66
CA SER A 61 12.81 8.07 1.49
C SER A 61 12.34 8.69 2.81
N GLU A 62 13.25 8.78 3.77
CA GLU A 62 13.01 9.45 5.06
C GLU A 62 12.63 10.95 4.96
N PRO A 63 13.25 11.78 4.09
CA PRO A 63 12.82 13.16 3.90
C PRO A 63 11.37 13.28 3.42
N GLU A 64 10.96 12.41 2.49
CA GLU A 64 9.57 12.37 2.01
C GLU A 64 8.60 11.99 3.12
N ARG A 65 8.93 10.95 3.90
CA ARG A 65 8.14 10.56 5.07
C ARG A 65 7.93 11.73 6.02
N ARG A 66 8.99 12.48 6.34
CA ARG A 66 8.89 13.65 7.23
C ARG A 66 7.97 14.74 6.66
N GLN A 67 8.09 15.05 5.36
CA GLN A 67 7.23 16.03 4.71
C GLN A 67 5.76 15.59 4.69
N ALA A 68 5.51 14.32 4.35
CA ALA A 68 4.18 13.73 4.33
C ALA A 68 3.56 13.74 5.73
N PHE A 69 4.30 13.36 6.77
CA PHE A 69 3.79 13.36 8.15
C PHE A 69 3.51 14.74 8.69
N SER A 70 4.29 15.76 8.30
CA SER A 70 3.93 17.15 8.61
C SER A 70 2.59 17.53 7.97
N SER A 71 2.33 17.10 6.74
CA SER A 71 1.08 17.37 6.02
C SER A 71 -0.10 16.62 6.63
N LEU A 72 0.08 15.33 6.94
CA LEU A 72 -0.93 14.48 7.58
C LEU A 72 -1.27 14.98 8.99
N SER A 73 -0.27 15.41 9.77
CA SER A 73 -0.53 16.00 11.09
C SER A 73 -1.33 17.30 10.99
N LYS A 74 -1.05 18.16 10.00
CA LYS A 74 -1.85 19.37 9.74
C LYS A 74 -3.27 19.06 9.30
N ALA A 75 -3.49 17.93 8.62
CA ALA A 75 -4.81 17.41 8.29
C ALA A 75 -5.53 16.75 9.49
N GLY A 76 -4.90 16.68 10.67
CA GLY A 76 -5.50 16.09 11.88
C GLY A 76 -5.43 14.57 11.95
N VAL A 77 -4.55 13.94 11.16
CA VAL A 77 -4.34 12.49 11.22
C VAL A 77 -3.49 12.14 12.43
N SER A 78 -4.00 11.25 13.28
CA SER A 78 -3.28 10.80 14.46
C SER A 78 -2.11 9.87 14.09
N ARG A 79 -0.97 10.04 14.76
CA ARG A 79 0.29 9.34 14.44
C ARG A 79 0.22 7.83 14.72
N ASP A 80 -0.57 7.43 15.71
CA ASP A 80 -0.81 6.04 16.12
C ASP A 80 -1.65 5.24 15.12
N ARG A 81 -2.32 5.91 14.18
CA ARG A 81 -3.04 5.31 13.04
C ARG A 81 -2.17 5.12 11.80
N LEU A 82 -0.88 5.45 11.88
CA LEU A 82 0.03 5.52 10.74
C LEU A 82 1.27 4.66 10.91
N GLU A 83 1.41 3.67 10.04
CA GLU A 83 2.62 2.88 9.88
C GLU A 83 3.44 3.39 8.71
N ALA A 84 4.76 3.43 8.87
CA ALA A 84 5.66 4.03 7.90
C ALA A 84 6.67 2.99 7.42
N HIS A 85 6.76 2.82 6.12
CA HIS A 85 7.71 1.92 5.48
C HIS A 85 8.56 2.71 4.48
N ILE A 86 9.88 2.60 4.58
CA ILE A 86 10.78 3.17 3.58
C ILE A 86 11.09 2.06 2.57
N PHE A 87 10.57 2.21 1.35
CA PHE A 87 10.81 1.26 0.27
C PHE A 87 10.78 2.01 -1.07
N PRO A 88 11.74 1.76 -1.98
CA PRO A 88 11.77 2.41 -3.28
C PRO A 88 10.53 2.01 -4.09
N THR A 89 9.89 2.99 -4.72
CA THR A 89 8.74 2.79 -5.61
C THR A 89 8.90 3.71 -6.81
N ASN A 90 8.47 3.27 -7.99
CA ASN A 90 8.45 4.11 -9.20
C ASN A 90 7.24 5.05 -9.22
N ARG A 91 6.12 4.58 -8.66
CA ARG A 91 4.80 5.25 -8.67
C ARG A 91 4.01 4.89 -7.41
N SER A 92 2.83 5.51 -7.23
CA SER A 92 1.98 5.30 -6.06
C SER A 92 0.87 4.25 -6.21
N TRP A 93 0.86 3.49 -7.31
CA TRP A 93 -0.25 2.60 -7.71
C TRP A 93 -0.17 1.22 -7.04
N LEU A 94 -0.17 1.20 -5.71
CA LEU A 94 0.05 -0.01 -4.90
C LEU A 94 -1.01 -1.11 -5.08
N ARG A 95 -2.18 -0.76 -5.62
CA ARG A 95 -3.19 -1.75 -6.02
C ARG A 95 -2.66 -2.69 -7.10
N ASP A 96 -1.85 -2.18 -8.02
CA ASP A 96 -1.38 -2.90 -9.20
C ASP A 96 0.05 -3.42 -9.01
N THR A 97 0.84 -2.71 -8.21
CA THR A 97 2.26 -3.01 -7.98
C THR A 97 2.54 -3.69 -6.64
N GLY A 98 1.57 -3.70 -5.73
CA GLY A 98 1.69 -4.33 -4.42
C GLY A 98 1.36 -5.81 -4.47
N GLY A 99 1.91 -6.57 -3.52
CA GLY A 99 1.53 -7.96 -3.36
C GLY A 99 0.08 -8.12 -2.93
N THR A 100 -0.54 -9.22 -3.36
CA THR A 100 -1.91 -9.58 -2.96
C THR A 100 -1.88 -10.49 -1.74
N PHE A 101 -2.44 -10.04 -0.62
CA PHE A 101 -2.56 -10.87 0.57
C PHE A 101 -3.54 -12.03 0.34
N VAL A 102 -3.13 -13.22 0.75
CA VAL A 102 -3.94 -14.45 0.69
C VAL A 102 -3.85 -15.21 2.01
N LEU A 103 -4.91 -15.95 2.31
CA LEU A 103 -4.91 -16.97 3.34
C LEU A 103 -4.50 -18.28 2.69
N HIS A 104 -3.34 -18.80 3.08
CA HIS A 104 -2.77 -20.03 2.57
C HIS A 104 -2.90 -21.15 3.59
N SER A 105 -3.43 -22.29 3.17
CA SER A 105 -3.46 -23.50 3.99
C SER A 105 -2.79 -24.65 3.24
N ALA A 106 -1.92 -25.37 3.94
CA ALA A 106 -1.15 -26.48 3.38
C ALA A 106 -2.03 -27.73 3.15
N ASP A 107 -3.06 -27.89 3.99
CA ASP A 107 -4.06 -28.96 3.94
C ASP A 107 -5.37 -28.52 4.63
N ASP A 108 -6.45 -29.29 4.48
CA ASP A 108 -7.76 -28.92 5.06
C ASP A 108 -7.81 -28.98 6.62
N THR A 109 -6.71 -29.36 7.28
CA THR A 109 -6.64 -29.55 8.74
C THR A 109 -5.83 -28.47 9.46
N THR A 110 -5.15 -27.61 8.70
CA THR A 110 -4.28 -26.55 9.23
C THR A 110 -4.95 -25.19 9.15
N GLU A 111 -4.85 -24.43 10.23
CA GLU A 111 -5.29 -23.03 10.26
C GLU A 111 -4.54 -22.24 9.17
N PRO A 112 -5.26 -21.46 8.34
CA PRO A 112 -4.64 -20.75 7.24
C PRO A 112 -3.68 -19.67 7.75
N ALA A 113 -2.49 -19.63 7.19
CA ALA A 113 -1.49 -18.60 7.44
C ALA A 113 -1.67 -17.42 6.47
N LEU A 114 -1.37 -16.21 6.93
CA LEU A 114 -1.27 -15.05 6.05
C LEU A 114 -0.03 -15.19 5.17
N ALA A 115 -0.23 -15.10 3.86
CA ALA A 115 0.82 -15.06 2.85
C ALA A 115 0.56 -13.90 1.88
N MET A 116 1.53 -13.62 1.01
CA MET A 116 1.43 -12.59 -0.02
C MET A 116 1.87 -13.18 -1.36
N ILE A 117 1.07 -12.97 -2.40
CA ILE A 117 1.43 -13.27 -3.78
C ILE A 117 2.06 -12.02 -4.37
N ASP A 118 3.32 -12.15 -4.78
CA ASP A 118 4.07 -11.11 -5.49
C ASP A 118 3.92 -11.34 -7.00
N TRP A 119 3.18 -10.44 -7.66
CA TRP A 119 2.93 -10.52 -9.09
C TRP A 119 3.96 -9.68 -9.82
N HIS A 120 4.55 -10.23 -10.87
CA HIS A 120 5.44 -9.45 -11.73
C HIS A 120 4.66 -8.35 -12.46
N PHE A 121 4.93 -7.10 -12.11
CA PHE A 121 4.36 -5.92 -12.75
C PHE A 121 5.25 -5.41 -13.88
N ASN A 122 4.64 -4.92 -14.96
CA ASN A 122 5.35 -4.49 -16.17
C ASN A 122 5.00 -3.06 -16.62
N GLY A 123 4.55 -2.19 -15.70
CA GLY A 123 4.18 -0.81 -16.04
C GLY A 123 2.94 -0.70 -16.94
N TRP A 124 1.98 -1.62 -16.79
CA TRP A 124 0.81 -1.79 -17.68
C TRP A 124 1.20 -1.87 -19.17
N SER A 125 2.39 -2.41 -19.47
CA SER A 125 2.99 -2.45 -20.81
C SER A 125 3.22 -1.07 -21.47
N LYS A 126 3.14 0.02 -20.71
CA LYS A 126 3.25 1.40 -21.21
C LYS A 126 4.53 2.10 -20.73
N TYR A 127 5.05 1.71 -19.59
CA TYR A 127 6.19 2.36 -18.95
C TYR A 127 7.33 1.36 -18.72
N ALA A 128 8.57 1.81 -18.78
CA ALA A 128 9.74 1.03 -18.40
C ALA A 128 9.93 1.00 -16.86
N ASP A 129 8.83 0.86 -16.14
CA ASP A 129 8.81 0.81 -14.69
C ASP A 129 8.99 -0.62 -14.19
N TRP A 130 9.56 -0.71 -13.00
CA TRP A 130 9.63 -1.94 -12.22
C TRP A 130 8.85 -1.70 -10.93
N SER A 131 8.41 -2.78 -10.30
CA SER A 131 8.02 -2.81 -8.89
C SER A 131 8.41 -4.15 -8.32
#